data_AF-A0A528BB52-F1
#
_entry.id   AF-A0A528BB52-F1
#
_cell.length_a   1.000
_cell.length_b   1.000
_cell.length_c   1.000
_cell.angle_alpha   90.00
_cell.angle_beta   90.00
_cell.angle_gamma   90.00
#
_symmetry.space_group_name_H-M   'P 1'
#
loop_
_entity.id
_entity.type
_entity.pdbx_description
1 polymer ?
#
loop_
_entity_poly.entity_id
_entity_poly.type
_entity_poly.pdbx_seq_one_letter_code
_entity_poly.pdbx_strand_id
1 'polypeptide(L)'
;SKTQEYRDEMDRTSAFCARCVVPDASAELTAKEFYQAYVDFTVDEGGKPISLTAFGLIMKKKYDRIDGRIVVYRGVRLVDVPASKQGNLGSGSNDFEGHLR
;
A
#
# COMPACT_ATOMS: atom_id res chain seq x y z
N SER A 1 -7.58 16.37 -26.71
CA SER A 1 -6.11 16.48 -26.89
C SER A 1 -5.57 17.28 -25.71
N LYS A 2 -4.56 16.76 -24.98
CA LYS A 2 -4.21 17.04 -23.56
C LYS A 2 -4.98 16.33 -22.44
N THR A 3 -5.97 15.49 -22.76
CA THR A 3 -6.89 14.91 -21.75
C THR A 3 -6.65 13.43 -21.40
N GLN A 4 -5.62 12.82 -22.01
CA GLN A 4 -5.04 11.52 -21.61
C GLN A 4 -3.66 11.70 -20.94
N GLU A 5 -2.95 12.79 -21.23
CA GLU A 5 -1.58 13.07 -20.77
C GLU A 5 -1.43 13.27 -19.24
N TYR A 6 -2.53 13.42 -18.50
CA TYR A 6 -2.54 13.45 -17.02
C TYR A 6 -2.81 12.08 -16.37
N ARG A 7 -3.30 11.10 -17.15
CA ARG A 7 -3.74 9.79 -16.61
C ARG A 7 -2.57 8.87 -16.28
N ASP A 8 -1.42 9.17 -16.84
CA ASP A 8 -0.14 8.46 -16.72
C ASP A 8 0.95 9.36 -16.10
N GLU A 9 0.58 10.48 -15.46
CA GLU A 9 1.47 11.24 -14.57
C GLU A 9 1.74 10.40 -13.32
N MET A 10 2.73 9.52 -13.45
CA MET A 10 3.31 8.58 -12.48
C MET A 10 2.28 7.95 -11.55
N ASP A 11 1.92 6.70 -11.82
CA ASP A 11 1.33 5.86 -10.80
C ASP A 11 2.25 5.89 -9.56
N ARG A 12 1.80 6.64 -8.54
CA ARG A 12 2.58 6.93 -7.32
C ARG A 12 2.88 5.68 -6.50
N THR A 13 2.34 4.53 -6.89
CA THR A 13 2.58 3.23 -6.27
C THR A 13 3.51 2.34 -7.11
N SER A 14 3.89 2.71 -8.34
CA SER A 14 4.67 1.84 -9.24
C SER A 14 6.01 1.43 -8.65
N ALA A 15 6.79 2.38 -8.11
CA ALA A 15 8.10 2.11 -7.53
C ALA A 15 8.01 1.17 -6.32
N PHE A 16 7.03 1.40 -5.46
CA PHE A 16 6.72 0.51 -4.34
C PHE A 16 6.31 -0.90 -4.81
N CYS A 17 5.40 -0.99 -5.78
CA CYS A 17 4.96 -2.28 -6.32
C CYS A 17 6.13 -3.06 -6.93
N ALA A 18 7.03 -2.39 -7.65
CA ALA A 18 8.16 -3.02 -8.31
C ALA A 18 9.24 -3.51 -7.33
N ARG A 19 9.44 -2.81 -6.20
CA ARG A 19 10.50 -3.11 -5.23
C ARG A 19 10.04 -3.98 -4.08
N CYS A 20 8.79 -3.83 -3.65
CA CYS A 20 8.34 -4.38 -2.38
C CYS A 20 7.18 -5.37 -2.50
N VAL A 21 6.61 -5.57 -3.69
CA VAL A 21 5.44 -6.46 -3.87
C VAL A 21 5.81 -7.57 -4.82
N VAL A 22 5.74 -8.81 -4.33
CA VAL A 22 6.02 -10.01 -5.13
C VAL A 22 4.80 -10.93 -5.16
N PRO A 23 4.56 -11.63 -6.28
CA PRO A 23 3.49 -12.60 -6.36
C PRO A 23 3.76 -13.79 -5.44
N ASP A 24 2.72 -14.22 -4.72
CA ASP A 24 2.69 -15.44 -3.92
C ASP A 24 1.24 -15.92 -3.79
N ALA A 25 0.90 -16.99 -4.49
CA ALA A 25 -0.47 -17.50 -4.61
C ALA A 25 -1.08 -17.94 -3.27
N SER A 26 -0.26 -18.23 -2.25
CA SER A 26 -0.70 -18.65 -0.93
C SER A 26 -0.79 -17.51 0.08
N ALA A 27 -0.23 -16.35 -0.25
CA ALA A 27 -0.16 -15.22 0.64
C ALA A 27 -1.38 -14.30 0.53
N GLU A 28 -1.70 -13.71 1.66
CA GLU A 28 -2.70 -12.67 1.80
C GLU A 28 -2.13 -11.56 2.69
N LEU A 29 -2.52 -10.32 2.41
CA LEU A 29 -2.32 -9.21 3.35
C LEU A 29 -3.51 -8.28 3.40
N THR A 30 -3.75 -7.69 4.56
CA THR A 30 -4.83 -6.72 4.73
C THR A 30 -4.52 -5.42 3.99
N ALA A 31 -5.58 -4.68 3.61
CA ALA A 31 -5.41 -3.35 3.03
C ALA A 31 -4.67 -2.37 3.96
N LYS A 32 -4.79 -2.58 5.28
CA LYS A 32 -4.07 -1.78 6.29
C LYS A 32 -2.57 -2.04 6.23
N GLU A 33 -2.16 -3.31 6.24
CA GLU A 33 -0.74 -3.70 6.11
C GLU A 33 -0.16 -3.21 4.79
N PHE A 34 -0.91 -3.36 3.70
CA PHE A 34 -0.43 -2.96 2.38
C PHE A 34 -0.19 -1.45 2.30
N TYR A 35 -1.15 -0.67 2.83
CA TYR A 35 -1.04 0.77 2.82
C TYR A 35 0.07 1.27 3.75
N GLN A 36 0.25 0.66 4.92
CA GLN A 36 1.32 1.05 5.84
C GLN A 36 2.70 0.83 5.19
N ALA A 37 2.92 -0.32 4.55
CA ALA A 37 4.15 -0.59 3.82
C ALA A 37 4.42 0.42 2.70
N TYR A 38 3.37 0.84 1.98
CA TYR A 38 3.47 1.90 0.98
C TYR A 38 3.86 3.25 1.59
N VAL A 39 3.28 3.60 2.74
CA VAL A 39 3.61 4.84 3.47
C VAL A 39 5.07 4.82 3.88
N ASP A 40 5.53 3.74 4.50
CA ASP A 40 6.91 3.60 4.97
C ASP A 40 7.91 3.71 3.82
N PHE A 41 7.67 2.99 2.72
CA PHE A 41 8.46 3.12 1.50
C PHE A 41 8.48 4.56 0.97
N THR A 42 7.31 5.20 0.88
CA THR A 42 7.21 6.54 0.29
C THR A 42 7.91 7.59 1.15
N VAL A 43 7.82 7.47 2.47
CA VAL A 43 8.50 8.38 3.42
C VAL A 43 10.02 8.16 3.40
N ASP A 44 10.47 6.91 3.33
CA ASP A 44 11.90 6.57 3.26
C ASP A 44 12.55 7.15 1.98
N GLU A 45 11.85 7.11 0.85
CA GLU A 45 12.27 7.72 -0.41
C GLU A 45 12.08 9.26 -0.45
N GLY A 46 11.69 9.89 0.67
CA GLY A 46 11.51 11.35 0.79
C GLY A 46 10.24 11.90 0.13
N GLY A 47 9.30 11.03 -0.23
CA GLY A 47 8.02 11.37 -0.86
C GLY A 47 6.88 11.63 0.12
N LYS A 48 5.76 12.12 -0.43
CA LYS A 48 4.49 12.27 0.31
C LYS A 48 3.50 11.18 -0.11
N PRO A 49 3.08 10.29 0.81
CA PRO A 49 2.09 9.26 0.50
C PRO A 49 0.76 9.85 0.02
N ILE A 50 0.11 9.16 -0.90
CA ILE A 50 -1.30 9.39 -1.22
C ILE A 50 -2.20 8.87 -0.11
N SER A 51 -3.46 9.29 -0.06
CA SER A 51 -4.42 8.79 0.92
C SER A 51 -4.73 7.31 0.73
N LEU A 52 -5.14 6.64 1.83
CA LEU A 52 -5.58 5.24 1.82
C LEU A 52 -6.66 4.98 0.77
N THR A 53 -7.63 5.89 0.61
CA THR A 53 -8.69 5.77 -0.41
C THR A 53 -8.12 5.78 -1.82
N ALA A 54 -7.22 6.73 -2.13
CA ALA A 54 -6.59 6.82 -3.44
C ALA A 54 -5.71 5.59 -3.71
N PHE A 55 -4.95 5.14 -2.71
CA PHE A 55 -4.17 3.91 -2.77
C PHE A 55 -5.07 2.70 -3.08
N GLY A 56 -6.14 2.49 -2.33
CA GLY A 56 -7.06 1.38 -2.55
C GLY A 56 -7.74 1.40 -3.92
N LEU A 57 -8.03 2.58 -4.47
CA LEU A 57 -8.58 2.74 -5.82
C LEU A 57 -7.58 2.37 -6.93
N ILE A 58 -6.29 2.59 -6.70
CA ILE A 58 -5.22 2.17 -7.61
C ILE A 58 -4.97 0.68 -7.49
N MET A 59 -4.79 0.18 -6.26
CA MET A 59 -4.36 -1.20 -6.01
C MET A 59 -5.41 -2.24 -6.38
N LYS A 60 -6.71 -1.93 -6.23
CA LYS A 60 -7.79 -2.83 -6.70
C LYS A 60 -7.79 -3.07 -8.21
N LYS A 61 -7.12 -2.22 -8.99
CA LYS A 61 -6.96 -2.41 -10.45
C LYS A 61 -5.79 -3.33 -10.79
N LYS A 62 -4.88 -3.56 -9.84
CA LYS A 62 -3.60 -4.27 -10.05
C LYS A 62 -3.58 -5.66 -9.42
N TYR A 63 -4.31 -5.85 -8.34
CA TYR A 63 -4.25 -7.05 -7.51
C TYR A 63 -5.64 -7.55 -7.15
N ASP A 64 -5.75 -8.86 -6.94
CA ASP A 64 -6.99 -9.47 -6.46
C ASP A 64 -7.30 -8.97 -5.05
N ARG A 65 -8.56 -8.58 -4.85
CA ARG A 65 -9.03 -7.92 -3.62
C ARG A 65 -10.37 -8.50 -3.22
N ILE A 66 -10.47 -8.87 -1.95
CA ILE A 66 -11.72 -9.28 -1.32
C ILE A 66 -12.20 -8.20 -0.38
N ASP A 67 -13.41 -7.72 -0.64
CA ASP A 67 -14.12 -6.79 0.21
C ASP A 67 -14.97 -7.55 1.24
N GLY A 68 -14.77 -7.24 2.52
CA GLY A 68 -15.49 -7.82 3.64
C GLY A 68 -15.35 -6.94 4.88
N ARG A 69 -15.53 -7.51 6.07
CA ARG A 69 -15.26 -6.78 7.33
C ARG A 69 -13.81 -6.25 7.39
N ILE A 70 -12.88 -7.01 6.82
CA ILE A 70 -11.50 -6.62 6.57
C ILE A 70 -11.27 -6.74 5.07
N VAL A 71 -10.68 -5.73 4.46
CA VAL A 71 -10.28 -5.78 3.06
C VAL A 71 -8.94 -6.51 2.96
N VAL A 72 -8.86 -7.52 2.10
CA VAL A 72 -7.67 -8.38 1.92
C VAL A 72 -7.25 -8.38 0.45
N TYR A 73 -5.95 -8.31 0.21
CA TYR A 73 -5.33 -8.54 -1.09
C TYR A 73 -4.71 -9.94 -1.13
N ARG A 74 -4.97 -10.68 -2.20
CA ARG A 74 -4.53 -12.08 -2.37
C ARG A 74 -3.46 -12.21 -3.43
N GLY A 75 -2.70 -13.29 -3.35
CA GLY A 75 -1.75 -13.64 -4.39
C GLY A 75 -0.48 -12.78 -4.35
N VAL A 76 -0.27 -12.04 -3.26
CA VAL A 76 0.84 -11.11 -3.09
C VAL A 76 1.37 -11.16 -1.67
N ARG A 77 2.67 -10.90 -1.53
CA ARG A 77 3.32 -10.64 -0.25
C ARG A 77 4.28 -9.46 -0.36
N LEU A 78 4.62 -8.91 0.80
CA LEU A 78 5.57 -7.82 0.92
C LEU A 78 7.00 -8.36 1.10
N VAL A 79 7.96 -7.70 0.47
CA VAL A 79 9.41 -7.90 0.61
C VAL A 79 10.11 -6.55 0.71
N ASP A 80 11.27 -6.51 1.36
CA ASP A 80 12.17 -5.35 1.34
C ASP A 80 11.49 -4.01 1.67
N VAL A 81 10.42 -4.05 2.49
CA VAL A 81 9.75 -2.85 2.99
C VAL A 81 10.66 -2.26 4.08
N PRO A 82 11.01 -0.96 4.01
CA PRO A 82 11.78 -0.31 5.07
C PRO A 82 11.11 -0.54 6.43
N ALA A 83 11.89 -0.92 7.44
CA ALA A 83 11.36 -1.06 8.78
C ALA A 83 10.74 0.28 9.21
N SER A 84 9.47 0.27 9.59
CA SER A 84 8.79 1.46 10.08
C SER A 84 9.65 2.05 11.21
N LYS A 85 10.08 3.32 11.06
CA LYS A 85 10.79 4.03 12.15
C LYS A 85 9.93 4.15 13.42
N GLN A 86 8.64 3.84 13.33
CA GLN A 86 7.77 3.57 14.46
C GLN A 86 7.94 2.10 14.86
N GLY A 87 8.77 1.89 15.88
CA GLY A 87 9.32 0.59 16.24
C GLY A 87 8.30 -0.54 16.36
N ASN A 88 8.69 -1.70 15.82
CA ASN A 88 8.37 -3.01 16.35
C ASN A 88 6.86 -3.29 16.61
N LEU A 89 6.00 -3.14 15.59
CA LEU A 89 4.64 -3.69 15.66
C LEU A 89 4.66 -5.17 15.24
N GLY A 90 5.07 -6.00 16.21
CA GLY A 90 4.60 -7.37 16.24
C GLY A 90 3.07 -7.39 16.30
N SER A 91 2.47 -8.21 15.46
CA SER A 91 1.16 -8.86 15.65
C SER A 91 0.15 -8.12 16.53
N GLY A 92 -0.62 -7.21 15.91
CA GLY A 92 -1.94 -6.79 16.37
C GLY A 92 -1.98 -5.85 17.58
N SER A 93 -2.34 -4.58 17.35
CA SER A 93 -3.12 -3.75 18.29
C SER A 93 -3.62 -2.48 17.59
N ASN A 94 -4.67 -1.89 18.18
CA ASN A 94 -5.49 -0.81 17.67
C ASN A 94 -4.98 0.57 18.09
N ASP A 95 -4.38 1.34 17.19
CA ASP A 95 -3.96 2.71 17.52
C ASP A 95 -3.96 3.69 16.32
N PHE A 96 -4.78 3.44 15.30
CA PHE A 96 -4.84 4.32 14.11
C PHE A 96 -5.69 5.61 14.29
N GLU A 97 -6.24 5.89 15.47
CA GLU A 97 -7.18 7.01 15.64
C GLU A 97 -6.52 8.40 15.78
N GLY A 98 -5.19 8.48 15.71
CA GLY A 98 -4.46 9.71 16.05
C GLY A 98 -3.99 10.62 14.91
N HIS A 99 -4.13 10.25 13.63
CA HIS A 99 -3.44 10.97 12.53
C HIS A 99 -4.34 11.47 11.38
N LEU A 100 -5.66 11.49 11.56
CA LEU A 100 -6.63 12.03 10.59
C LEU A 100 -7.50 13.12 11.22
N ARG A 101 -6.86 14.20 11.67
CA ARG A 101 -7.53 15.50 11.88
C ARG A 101 -6.92 16.55 10.98
#